data_AF-A0A7V1NTF3-F1
#
_entry.id   AF-A0A7V1NTF3-F1
#
_cell.length_a   1.000
_cell.length_b   1.000
_cell.length_c   1.000
_cell.angle_alpha   90.00
_cell.angle_beta   90.00
_cell.angle_gamma   90.00
#
_symmetry.space_group_name_H-M   'P 1'
#
loop_
_entity.id
_entity.type
_entity.pdbx_description
1 polymer ?
#
loop_
_entity_poly.entity_id
_entity_poly.type
_entity_poly.pdbx_seq_one_letter_code
_entity_poly.pdbx_strand_id
1 'polypeptide(L)'
;MREVNPVKDLLALVRLTRLIRQGRYTIVHTHSSKAGILGRWAAHLAGVPVIVHTVHGWGHHERQHPLVRRFYILLERATQRITDKLIVVSPRNTQKGLADGIGAPQKYITIRSGIELDRFRKPSRPREAVRAELGIPQDAPVVGTVTRLSPQKAPLDFIVAAA
;
A
#
# COMPACT_ATOMS: atom_id res chain seq x y z
N MET A 1 -4.83 2.62 -12.66
CA MET A 1 -3.43 2.89 -12.22
C MET A 1 -3.12 4.31 -12.67
N ARG A 2 -2.43 5.14 -11.87
CA ARG A 2 -2.09 6.51 -12.34
C ARG A 2 -1.10 6.38 -13.49
N GLU A 3 -1.42 6.95 -14.65
CA GLU A 3 -0.56 6.89 -15.82
C GLU A 3 0.82 7.47 -15.51
N VAL A 4 1.86 6.85 -16.07
CA VAL A 4 3.22 7.39 -16.04
C VAL A 4 3.31 8.47 -17.10
N ASN A 5 3.60 9.70 -16.69
CA ASN A 5 3.73 10.83 -17.61
C ASN A 5 4.96 11.63 -17.18
N PRO A 6 6.10 11.47 -17.86
CA PRO A 6 7.37 12.05 -17.43
C PRO A 6 7.32 13.56 -17.19
N VAL A 7 6.59 14.30 -18.03
CA VAL A 7 6.45 15.76 -17.91
C VAL A 7 5.66 16.13 -16.66
N LYS A 8 4.48 15.51 -16.46
CA LYS A 8 3.67 15.75 -15.25
C LYS A 8 4.38 15.28 -13.99
N ASP A 9 5.18 14.22 -14.08
CA ASP A 9 5.92 13.65 -12.95
C ASP A 9 7.10 14.53 -12.55
N LEU A 10 7.81 15.10 -13.52
CA LEU A 10 8.85 16.10 -13.27
C LEU A 10 8.25 17.38 -12.67
N LEU A 11 7.13 17.86 -13.20
CA LEU A 11 6.43 19.02 -12.66
C LEU A 11 5.96 18.75 -11.21
N ALA A 12 5.46 17.55 -10.94
CA ALA A 12 5.08 17.14 -9.59
C ALA A 12 6.31 17.10 -8.66
N LEU A 13 7.44 16.58 -9.11
CA LEU A 13 8.69 16.58 -8.33
C LEU A 13 9.13 18.00 -7.95
N VAL A 14 9.14 18.93 -8.90
CA VAL A 14 9.52 20.33 -8.65
C VAL A 14 8.57 21.00 -7.65
N ARG A 15 7.26 20.82 -7.85
CA ARG A 15 6.23 21.38 -6.96
C ARG A 15 6.33 20.81 -5.55
N LEU A 16 6.49 19.50 -5.41
CA LEU A 16 6.67 18.84 -4.13
C LEU A 16 7.94 19.31 -3.43
N THR A 17 9.05 19.43 -4.15
CA THR A 17 10.33 19.90 -3.58
C THR A 17 10.18 21.32 -3.03
N ARG A 18 9.54 22.22 -3.78
CA ARG A 18 9.28 23.60 -3.32
C ARG A 18 8.38 23.62 -2.09
N LEU A 19 7.28 22.86 -2.11
CA LEU A 19 6.34 22.77 -0.98
C LEU A 19 7.03 22.25 0.29
N ILE A 20 7.81 21.17 0.16
CA ILE A 20 8.51 20.56 1.29
C ILE A 20 9.56 21.51 1.86
N ARG A 21 10.34 22.17 0.99
CA ARG A 21 11.36 23.13 1.40
C ARG A 21 10.76 24.35 2.12
N GLN A 22 9.62 24.85 1.63
CA GLN A 22 8.89 25.95 2.27
C GLN A 22 8.32 25.56 3.64
N GLY A 23 7.82 24.33 3.77
CA GLY A 23 7.27 23.82 5.02
C GLY A 23 8.30 23.48 6.10
N ARG A 24 9.61 23.40 5.76
CA ARG A 24 10.71 23.09 6.69
C ARG A 24 10.48 21.82 7.52
N TYR A 25 9.92 20.79 6.89
CA TYR A 25 9.60 19.53 7.57
C TYR A 25 10.88 18.82 8.03
N THR A 26 10.86 18.32 9.26
CA THR A 26 11.91 17.45 9.82
C THR A 26 11.80 16.01 9.34
N ILE A 27 10.56 15.58 9.06
CA ILE A 27 10.24 14.23 8.58
C ILE A 27 9.29 14.33 7.40
N VAL A 28 9.59 13.61 6.32
CA VAL A 28 8.62 13.35 5.24
C VAL A 28 8.33 11.85 5.19
N HIS A 29 7.05 11.52 5.36
CA HIS A 29 6.56 10.16 5.31
C HIS A 29 5.69 9.97 4.08
N THR A 30 6.09 9.07 3.20
CA THR A 30 5.42 8.82 1.93
C THR A 30 4.69 7.49 1.89
N HIS A 31 3.64 7.44 1.07
CA HIS A 31 2.84 6.25 0.80
C HIS A 31 2.60 6.10 -0.71
N SER A 32 2.19 4.91 -1.15
CA SER A 32 1.94 4.54 -2.55
C SER A 32 3.21 4.46 -3.40
N SER A 33 3.22 3.65 -4.45
CA SER A 33 4.45 3.36 -5.22
C SER A 33 4.99 4.58 -5.97
N LYS A 34 4.33 5.01 -7.06
CA LYS A 34 4.82 6.15 -7.89
C LYS A 34 4.93 7.46 -7.10
N ALA A 35 3.90 7.80 -6.33
CA ALA A 35 3.91 9.00 -5.50
C ALA A 35 4.98 8.94 -4.40
N GLY A 36 5.24 7.76 -3.84
CA GLY A 36 6.29 7.55 -2.86
C GLY A 36 7.69 7.67 -3.43
N ILE A 37 7.92 7.28 -4.69
CA ILE A 37 9.19 7.52 -5.37
C ILE A 37 9.42 9.02 -5.53
N LEU A 38 8.47 9.74 -6.14
CA LEU A 38 8.57 11.18 -6.34
C LEU A 38 8.68 11.96 -5.02
N GLY A 39 7.88 11.59 -4.02
CA GLY A 39 7.87 12.27 -2.72
C GLY A 39 9.17 12.11 -1.94
N ARG A 40 9.81 10.94 -2.00
CA ARG A 40 11.12 10.73 -1.36
C ARG A 40 12.22 11.53 -2.04
N TRP A 41 12.26 11.53 -3.37
CA TRP A 41 13.21 12.39 -4.10
C TRP A 41 12.95 13.87 -3.83
N ALA A 42 11.69 14.30 -3.78
CA ALA A 42 11.34 15.67 -3.42
C ALA A 42 11.83 16.05 -2.01
N ALA A 43 11.64 15.16 -1.04
CA ALA A 43 12.11 15.35 0.33
C ALA A 43 13.64 15.43 0.42
N HIS A 44 14.34 14.53 -0.28
CA HIS A 44 15.79 14.51 -0.33
C HIS A 44 16.35 15.80 -0.96
N LEU A 45 15.79 16.22 -2.10
CA LEU A 45 16.17 17.48 -2.76
C LEU A 45 15.83 18.71 -1.89
N ALA A 46 14.77 18.65 -1.09
CA ALA A 46 14.41 19.70 -0.16
C ALA A 46 15.31 19.75 1.09
N GLY A 47 16.20 18.77 1.29
CA GLY A 47 17.09 18.70 2.45
C GLY A 47 16.40 18.21 3.73
N VAL A 48 15.35 17.41 3.61
CA VAL A 48 14.63 16.85 4.77
C VAL A 48 15.54 15.88 5.52
N PRO A 49 15.69 16.02 6.86
CA PRO A 49 16.55 15.16 7.66
C PRO A 49 16.13 13.68 7.68
N VAL A 50 14.83 13.38 7.73
CA VAL A 50 14.32 12.01 7.85
C VAL A 50 13.26 11.72 6.79
N ILE A 51 13.47 10.66 6.02
CA ILE A 51 12.63 10.23 4.90
C ILE A 51 12.17 8.79 5.14
N VAL A 52 10.86 8.63 5.34
CA VAL A 52 10.24 7.33 5.61
C VAL A 52 9.25 6.98 4.49
N HIS A 53 9.13 5.69 4.19
CA HIS A 53 8.14 5.20 3.23
C HIS A 53 7.39 3.98 3.77
N THR A 54 6.06 3.99 3.69
CA THR A 54 5.24 2.81 4.00
C THR A 54 4.85 2.05 2.74
N VAL A 55 5.23 0.77 2.71
CA VAL A 55 4.89 -0.20 1.68
C VAL A 55 3.66 -1.01 2.13
N HIS A 56 2.50 -0.60 1.63
CA HIS A 56 1.24 -1.37 1.73
C HIS A 56 1.27 -2.60 0.81
N GLY A 57 1.97 -2.48 -0.30
CA GLY A 57 2.27 -3.51 -1.27
C GLY A 57 3.20 -2.93 -2.33
N TRP A 58 4.05 -3.76 -2.91
CA TRP A 58 4.97 -3.31 -3.95
C TRP A 58 4.22 -2.99 -5.24
N GLY A 59 4.59 -1.89 -5.90
CA GLY A 59 3.95 -1.46 -7.15
C GLY A 59 4.23 -2.37 -8.34
N HIS A 60 5.21 -3.27 -8.19
CA HIS A 60 5.61 -4.26 -9.18
C HIS A 60 5.10 -5.66 -8.85
N HIS A 61 4.53 -6.34 -9.85
CA HIS A 61 4.00 -7.69 -9.70
C HIS A 61 4.25 -8.56 -10.93
N GLU A 62 4.16 -9.87 -10.77
CA GLU A 62 4.49 -10.88 -11.80
C GLU A 62 3.62 -10.78 -13.06
N ARG A 63 2.38 -10.30 -12.92
CA ARG A 63 1.48 -10.08 -14.07
C ARG A 63 1.83 -8.86 -14.94
N GLN A 64 2.85 -8.07 -14.60
CA GLN A 64 3.31 -6.95 -15.44
C GLN A 64 4.29 -7.43 -16.50
N HIS A 65 4.39 -6.67 -17.60
CA HIS A 65 5.46 -6.87 -18.57
C HIS A 65 6.84 -6.86 -17.87
N PRO A 66 7.74 -7.83 -18.14
CA PRO A 66 8.99 -7.99 -17.40
C PRO A 66 9.86 -6.74 -17.34
N LEU A 67 9.90 -5.95 -18.42
CA LEU A 67 10.65 -4.69 -18.47
C LEU A 67 10.07 -3.62 -17.54
N VAL A 68 8.74 -3.51 -17.45
CA VAL A 68 8.07 -2.57 -16.55
C VAL A 68 8.32 -2.96 -15.10
N ARG A 69 8.21 -4.26 -14.79
CA ARG A 69 8.52 -4.81 -13.47
C ARG A 69 9.97 -4.49 -13.06
N ARG A 70 10.93 -4.75 -13.96
CA ARG A 70 12.36 -4.45 -13.74
C ARG A 70 12.60 -2.96 -13.54
N PHE A 71 11.97 -2.10 -14.34
CA PHE A 71 12.09 -0.65 -14.20
C PHE A 71 11.62 -0.16 -12.84
N TYR A 72 10.45 -0.61 -12.36
CA TYR A 72 9.98 -0.27 -11.01
C TYR A 72 10.92 -0.74 -9.91
N ILE A 73 11.46 -1.97 -10.03
CA ILE A 73 12.45 -2.48 -9.06
C ILE A 73 13.69 -1.58 -9.06
N LEU A 74 14.23 -1.20 -10.22
CA LEU A 74 15.38 -0.31 -10.31
C LEU A 74 15.12 1.05 -9.67
N LEU A 75 13.94 1.63 -9.91
CA LEU A 75 13.55 2.89 -9.27
C LEU A 75 13.47 2.75 -7.75
N GLU A 76 12.89 1.67 -7.23
CA GLU A 76 12.85 1.42 -5.78
C GLU A 76 14.25 1.19 -5.19
N ARG A 77 15.13 0.47 -5.90
CA ARG A 77 16.53 0.26 -5.48
C ARG A 77 17.35 1.55 -5.48
N ALA A 78 17.06 2.48 -6.38
CA ALA A 78 17.66 3.81 -6.35
C ALA A 78 17.09 4.64 -5.19
N THR A 79 15.78 4.67 -5.06
CA THR A 79 15.08 5.53 -4.09
C THR A 79 15.28 5.07 -2.64
N GLN A 80 15.48 3.78 -2.38
CA GLN A 80 15.78 3.31 -1.02
C GLN A 80 17.08 3.93 -0.48
N ARG A 81 18.05 4.31 -1.34
CA ARG A 81 19.33 4.87 -0.88
C ARG A 81 19.15 6.17 -0.10
N ILE A 82 18.14 6.96 -0.47
CA ILE A 82 17.74 8.20 0.18
C ILE A 82 16.58 8.01 1.19
N THR A 83 16.23 6.77 1.52
CA THR A 83 15.16 6.45 2.49
C THR A 83 15.79 5.90 3.76
N ASP A 84 15.44 6.47 4.91
CA ASP A 84 15.94 6.05 6.22
C ASP A 84 15.28 4.76 6.67
N LYS A 85 13.94 4.69 6.59
CA LYS A 85 13.14 3.52 6.99
C LYS A 85 12.04 3.17 6.00
N LEU A 86 11.88 1.87 5.80
CA LEU A 86 10.80 1.24 5.04
C LEU A 86 9.84 0.58 6.04
N ILE A 87 8.69 1.21 6.26
CA ILE A 87 7.63 0.61 7.06
C ILE A 87 6.86 -0.37 6.17
N VAL A 88 6.65 -1.59 6.61
CA VAL A 88 5.84 -2.59 5.90
C VAL A 88 4.65 -3.02 6.73
N VAL A 89 3.52 -3.27 6.08
CA VAL A 89 2.30 -3.75 6.77
C VAL A 89 2.28 -5.26 7.00
N SER A 90 3.24 -6.00 6.41
CA SER A 90 3.35 -7.45 6.51
C SER A 90 4.81 -7.88 6.33
N PRO A 91 5.30 -8.90 7.09
CA PRO A 91 6.63 -9.47 6.88
C PRO A 91 6.86 -9.99 5.45
N ARG A 92 5.80 -10.38 4.74
CA ARG A 92 5.88 -10.80 3.34
C ARG A 92 6.36 -9.68 2.42
N ASN A 93 6.05 -8.42 2.74
CA ASN A 93 6.55 -7.28 1.98
C ASN A 93 8.05 -7.07 2.20
N THR A 94 8.58 -7.31 3.41
CA THR A 94 10.03 -7.31 3.67
C THR A 94 10.72 -8.39 2.85
N GLN A 95 10.23 -9.63 2.91
CA GLN A 95 10.81 -10.75 2.15
C GLN A 95 10.87 -10.44 0.66
N LYS A 96 9.76 -9.94 0.09
CA LYS A 96 9.71 -9.53 -1.31
C LYS A 96 10.70 -8.40 -1.64
N GLY A 97 10.77 -7.38 -0.79
CA GLY A 97 11.68 -6.26 -0.99
C GLY A 97 13.15 -6.68 -0.98
N LEU A 98 13.53 -7.54 -0.03
CA LEU A 98 14.88 -8.12 0.07
C LEU A 98 15.21 -9.00 -1.14
N ALA A 99 14.27 -9.86 -1.58
CA ALA A 99 14.44 -10.70 -2.76
C ALA A 99 14.62 -9.88 -4.05
N ASP A 100 13.96 -8.71 -4.15
CA ASP A 100 14.11 -7.78 -5.25
C ASP A 100 15.34 -6.83 -5.07
N GLY A 101 16.14 -7.01 -4.01
CA GLY A 101 17.37 -6.25 -3.74
C GLY A 101 17.15 -4.81 -3.30
N ILE A 102 15.98 -4.51 -2.70
CA ILE A 102 15.58 -3.19 -2.23
C ILE A 102 15.96 -3.04 -0.75
N GLY A 103 17.03 -2.29 -0.48
CA GLY A 103 17.48 -2.00 0.89
C GLY A 103 18.05 -3.22 1.64
N ALA A 104 18.53 -2.97 2.85
CA ALA A 104 19.03 -3.99 3.77
C ALA A 104 17.99 -4.31 4.85
N PRO A 105 18.04 -5.49 5.51
CA PRO A 105 17.05 -5.89 6.53
C PRO A 105 16.81 -4.82 7.61
N GLN A 106 17.85 -4.09 8.01
CA GLN A 106 17.81 -3.07 9.07
C GLN A 106 17.03 -1.80 8.67
N LYS A 107 16.76 -1.60 7.37
CA LYS A 107 15.88 -0.52 6.90
C LYS A 107 14.41 -0.82 7.13
N TYR A 108 14.04 -2.09 7.27
CA TYR A 108 12.65 -2.51 7.36
C TYR A 108 12.13 -2.49 8.79
N ILE A 109 10.91 -1.97 8.96
CA ILE A 109 10.15 -2.03 10.22
C ILE A 109 8.75 -2.53 9.88
N THR A 110 8.27 -3.58 10.55
CA THR A 110 6.90 -4.07 10.34
C THR A 110 5.94 -3.36 11.29
N ILE A 111 4.97 -2.63 10.74
CA ILE A 111 3.86 -2.02 11.48
C ILE A 111 2.57 -2.45 10.79
N ARG A 112 1.79 -3.33 11.43
CA ARG A 112 0.54 -3.85 10.87
C ARG A 112 -0.53 -2.76 10.82
N SER A 113 -1.40 -2.82 9.81
CA SER A 113 -2.57 -1.95 9.73
C SER A 113 -3.48 -2.16 10.94
N GLY A 114 -3.83 -1.07 11.62
CA GLY A 114 -4.82 -1.08 12.70
C GLY A 114 -6.25 -1.18 12.18
N ILE A 115 -7.17 -1.60 13.05
CA ILE A 115 -8.61 -1.61 12.81
C ILE A 115 -9.32 -1.08 14.07
N GLU A 116 -10.29 -0.19 13.89
CA GLU A 116 -11.08 0.37 14.98
C GLU A 116 -12.12 -0.64 15.46
N LEU A 117 -11.86 -1.33 16.58
CA LEU A 117 -12.70 -2.44 17.04
C LEU A 117 -14.12 -2.01 17.43
N ASP A 118 -14.29 -0.82 17.99
CA ASP A 118 -15.60 -0.37 18.49
C ASP A 118 -16.64 -0.25 17.37
N ARG A 119 -16.22 0.13 16.17
CA ARG A 119 -17.08 0.18 14.98
C ARG A 119 -17.64 -1.19 14.61
N PHE A 120 -16.91 -2.27 14.88
CA PHE A 120 -17.34 -3.64 14.57
C PHE A 120 -18.06 -4.31 15.74
N ARG A 121 -17.87 -3.80 16.96
CA ARG A 121 -18.59 -4.27 18.16
C ARG A 121 -19.98 -3.63 18.30
N LYS A 122 -20.18 -2.42 17.76
CA LYS A 122 -21.45 -1.68 17.79
C LYS A 122 -22.02 -1.59 16.36
N PRO A 123 -22.65 -2.66 15.84
CA PRO A 123 -23.22 -2.63 14.51
C PRO A 123 -24.35 -1.59 14.43
N SER A 124 -24.42 -0.86 13.32
CA SER A 124 -25.46 0.16 13.09
C SER A 124 -26.86 -0.43 12.88
N ARG A 125 -26.94 -1.74 12.65
CA ARG A 125 -28.19 -2.47 12.41
C ARG A 125 -28.23 -3.74 13.27
N PRO A 126 -29.39 -4.08 13.87
CA PRO A 126 -29.57 -5.33 14.59
C PRO A 126 -29.33 -6.54 13.68
N ARG A 127 -28.71 -7.60 14.23
CA ARG A 127 -28.41 -8.85 13.51
C ARG A 127 -29.68 -9.49 12.95
N GLU A 128 -30.75 -9.48 13.75
CA GLU A 128 -32.03 -10.10 13.48
C GLU A 128 -32.71 -9.45 12.26
N ALA A 129 -32.66 -8.12 12.21
CA ALA A 129 -33.23 -7.32 11.13
C ALA A 129 -32.50 -7.55 9.80
N VAL A 130 -31.16 -7.59 9.82
CA VAL A 130 -30.36 -7.87 8.60
C VAL A 130 -30.60 -9.30 8.10
N ARG A 131 -30.74 -10.26 9.01
CA ARG A 131 -31.05 -11.66 8.65
C ARG A 131 -32.43 -11.82 8.05
N ALA A 132 -33.44 -11.15 8.60
CA ALA A 132 -34.79 -11.14 8.05
C ALA A 132 -34.82 -10.51 6.64
N GLU A 133 -34.12 -9.39 6.43
CA GLU A 133 -34.00 -8.75 5.11
C GLU A 133 -33.36 -9.67 4.07
N LEU A 134 -32.33 -10.43 4.47
CA LEU A 134 -31.62 -11.36 3.59
C LEU A 134 -32.27 -12.75 3.49
N GLY A 135 -33.41 -12.98 4.16
CA GLY A 135 -34.10 -14.28 4.18
C GLY A 135 -33.34 -15.40 4.90
N ILE A 136 -32.45 -15.07 5.83
CA ILE A 136 -31.61 -16.05 6.55
C ILE A 136 -32.29 -16.45 7.88
N PRO A 137 -32.61 -17.74 8.12
CA PRO A 137 -33.21 -18.19 9.39
C PRO A 137 -32.32 -17.89 10.59
N GLN A 138 -32.85 -17.34 11.69
CA GLN A 138 -32.06 -16.76 12.82
C GLN A 138 -30.97 -17.68 13.38
N ASP A 139 -31.19 -18.99 13.36
CA ASP A 139 -30.28 -20.00 13.91
C ASP A 139 -29.36 -20.66 12.87
N ALA A 140 -29.53 -20.35 11.58
CA ALA A 140 -28.70 -20.93 10.52
C ALA A 140 -27.25 -20.44 10.61
N PRO A 141 -26.23 -21.29 10.41
CA PRO A 141 -24.85 -20.83 10.27
C PRO A 141 -24.71 -19.95 9.02
N VAL A 142 -23.92 -18.88 9.11
CA VAL A 142 -23.66 -17.97 7.99
C VAL A 142 -22.17 -17.94 7.70
N VAL A 143 -21.80 -18.29 6.48
CA VAL A 143 -20.45 -18.15 5.94
C VAL A 143 -20.52 -17.16 4.79
N GLY A 144 -19.60 -16.19 4.76
CA GLY A 144 -19.63 -15.14 3.75
C GLY A 144 -18.28 -14.45 3.57
N THR A 145 -18.14 -13.72 2.48
CA THR A 145 -16.94 -12.96 2.13
C THR A 145 -17.31 -11.54 1.71
N VAL A 146 -16.55 -10.55 2.18
CA VAL A 146 -16.71 -9.15 1.77
C VAL A 146 -15.43 -8.72 1.08
N THR A 147 -15.42 -8.82 -0.25
CA THR A 147 -14.26 -8.48 -1.07
C THR A 147 -14.67 -7.83 -2.38
N ARG A 148 -13.70 -7.18 -3.05
CA ARG A 148 -13.91 -6.67 -4.41
C ARG A 148 -13.97 -7.82 -5.40
N LEU A 149 -14.90 -7.76 -6.35
CA LEU A 149 -14.94 -8.66 -7.51
C LEU A 149 -13.72 -8.44 -8.41
N SER A 150 -12.62 -9.13 -8.10
CA SER A 150 -11.35 -8.99 -8.80
C SER A 150 -10.53 -10.27 -8.70
N PRO A 151 -9.71 -10.60 -9.72
CA PRO A 151 -8.92 -11.83 -9.71
C PRO A 151 -8.00 -11.98 -8.50
N GLN A 152 -7.50 -10.88 -7.93
CA GLN A 152 -6.62 -10.89 -6.76
C GLN A 152 -7.35 -11.24 -5.45
N LYS A 153 -8.68 -11.17 -5.44
CA LYS A 153 -9.52 -11.49 -4.28
C LYS A 153 -10.19 -12.85 -4.38
N ALA A 154 -10.13 -13.49 -5.54
CA ALA A 154 -10.63 -14.83 -5.81
C ALA A 154 -12.04 -15.13 -5.24
N PRO A 155 -13.04 -14.25 -5.45
CA PRO A 155 -14.38 -14.47 -4.90
C PRO A 155 -15.12 -15.65 -5.55
N LEU A 156 -14.70 -16.08 -6.75
CA LEU A 156 -15.29 -17.25 -7.42
C LEU A 156 -14.88 -18.55 -6.72
N ASP A 157 -13.65 -18.63 -6.20
CA ASP A 157 -13.19 -19.78 -5.42
C ASP A 157 -14.07 -19.99 -4.18
N PHE A 158 -14.55 -18.90 -3.56
CA PHE A 158 -15.52 -18.97 -2.47
C PHE A 158 -16.85 -19.58 -2.91
N ILE A 159 -17.36 -19.20 -4.09
CA ILE A 159 -18.61 -19.76 -4.64
C ILE A 159 -18.44 -21.25 -4.89
N VAL A 160 -17.32 -21.67 -5.49
CA VAL A 160 -17.02 -23.08 -5.76
C VAL A 160 -16.91 -23.88 -4.46
N ALA A 161 -16.27 -23.33 -3.43
CA ALA A 161 -16.15 -24.00 -2.14
C ALA A 161 -17.45 -24.06 -1.33
N ALA A 162 -18.44 -23.23 -1.67
CA ALA A 162 -19.74 -23.14 -0.99
C ALA A 162 -20.88 -23.83 -1.75
N ALA A 163 -20.62 -24.32 -2.97
CA ALA A 163 -21.54 -25.11 -3.78
C ALA A 163 -21.54 -26.59 -3.35
#